data_AF-A0A953L4C8-F1
#
_entry.id   AF-A0A953L4C8-F1
#
_cell.length_a   1.000
_cell.length_b   1.000
_cell.length_c   1.000
_cell.angle_alpha   90.00
_cell.angle_beta   90.00
_cell.angle_gamma   90.00
#
_symmetry.space_group_name_H-M   'P 1'
#
loop_
_entity.id
_entity.type
_entity.pdbx_description
1 polymer ?
#
loop_
_entity_poly.entity_id
_entity_poly.type
_entity_poly.pdbx_seq_one_letter_code
_entity_poly.pdbx_strand_id
1 'polypeptide(L)' 'MIDLHCHILPGIDDGAPDLETSLQMARMAVADGITVTACHAAHDAGLLREHLGRRPRGGGRPAGRARQG' A
#
# COMPACT_ATOMS: atom_id res chain seq x y z
N MET A 1 -5.55 -17.55 -15.33
CA MET A 1 -5.40 -17.70 -13.87
C MET A 1 -5.93 -16.43 -13.19
N ILE A 2 -6.43 -16.49 -11.95
CA ILE A 2 -6.90 -15.32 -11.20
C ILE A 2 -5.95 -15.08 -10.03
N ASP A 3 -5.44 -13.86 -9.90
CA ASP A 3 -4.68 -13.39 -8.75
C ASP A 3 -5.59 -12.61 -7.80
N LEU A 4 -5.54 -12.92 -6.51
CA LEU A 4 -6.40 -12.33 -5.49
C LEU A 4 -5.64 -11.38 -4.54
N HIS A 5 -4.32 -11.25 -4.69
CA HIS A 5 -3.49 -10.44 -3.81
C HIS A 5 -2.39 -9.75 -4.62
N CYS A 6 -2.66 -8.52 -5.07
CA CYS A 6 -1.68 -7.74 -5.80
C CYS A 6 -1.63 -6.27 -5.36
N HIS A 7 -0.40 -5.77 -5.18
CA HIS A 7 -0.08 -4.38 -4.84
C HIS A 7 0.29 -3.57 -6.09
N ILE A 8 -0.55 -3.63 -7.11
CA ILE A 8 -0.29 -3.03 -8.43
C ILE A 8 -0.72 -1.56 -8.54
N LEU A 9 -1.34 -1.00 -7.49
CA LEU A 9 -1.83 0.37 -7.53
C LEU A 9 -0.69 1.37 -7.26
N PRO A 10 -0.45 2.37 -8.13
CA PRO A 10 0.70 3.25 -8.01
C PRO A 10 0.57 4.21 -6.83
N GLY A 11 1.58 4.23 -5.95
CA GLY A 11 1.75 5.21 -4.88
C GLY A 11 0.73 5.09 -3.73
N ILE A 12 0.06 3.94 -3.62
CA ILE A 12 -0.96 3.70 -2.60
C ILE A 12 -0.39 2.96 -1.37
N ASP A 13 0.51 2.02 -1.60
CA ASP A 13 1.18 1.23 -0.57
C ASP A 13 2.65 0.97 -0.94
N ASP A 14 3.25 -0.05 -0.34
CA ASP A 14 4.65 -0.46 -0.55
C ASP A 14 4.86 -1.30 -1.84
N GLY A 15 3.82 -1.48 -2.66
CA GLY A 15 3.92 -2.12 -3.96
C GLY A 15 4.52 -1.21 -5.03
N ALA A 16 3.71 -0.84 -6.03
CA ALA A 16 4.20 -0.01 -7.14
C ALA A 16 4.36 1.47 -6.71
N PRO A 17 5.56 2.07 -6.79
CA PRO A 17 5.76 3.47 -6.43
C PRO A 17 5.19 4.45 -7.46
N ASP A 18 5.11 4.03 -8.73
CA ASP A 18 4.66 4.84 -9.85
C ASP A 18 3.89 4.02 -10.91
N LEU A 19 3.30 4.74 -11.87
CA LEU A 19 2.51 4.15 -12.94
C LEU A 19 3.37 3.25 -13.85
N GLU A 20 4.64 3.61 -14.08
CA GLU A 20 5.52 2.85 -14.96
C GLU A 20 5.81 1.46 -14.37
N THR A 21 6.13 1.40 -13.08
CA THR A 21 6.32 0.16 -12.33
C THR A 21 5.03 -0.67 -12.29
N SER A 22 3.88 -0.02 -12.06
CA SER A 22 2.57 -0.70 -12.09
C SER A 22 2.31 -1.39 -13.42
N LEU A 23 2.64 -0.72 -14.54
CA LEU A 23 2.48 -1.27 -15.89
C LEU A 23 3.47 -2.40 -16.17
N GLN A 24 4.70 -2.34 -15.62
CA GLN A 24 5.65 -3.45 -15.72
C GLN A 24 5.13 -4.69 -15.00
N MET A 25 4.61 -4.54 -13.78
CA MET A 25 3.99 -5.63 -13.02
C MET A 25 2.79 -6.23 -13.78
N ALA A 26 1.95 -5.39 -14.39
CA ALA A 26 0.80 -5.86 -15.19
C ALA A 26 1.25 -6.71 -16.38
N ARG A 27 2.31 -6.28 -17.09
CA ARG A 27 2.87 -7.03 -18.23
C ARG A 27 3.42 -8.39 -17.81
N MET A 28 4.09 -8.45 -16.66
CA MET A 28 4.59 -9.72 -16.10
C MET A 28 3.43 -10.65 -15.73
N ALA A 29 2.40 -10.13 -15.08
CA ALA A 29 1.21 -10.92 -14.71
C ALA A 29 0.52 -11.53 -15.95
N VAL A 30 0.38 -10.75 -17.03
CA VAL A 30 -0.16 -11.25 -18.31
C VAL A 30 0.73 -12.34 -18.91
N ALA A 31 2.06 -12.16 -18.86
CA ALA A 31 3.01 -13.17 -19.35
C ALA A 31 2.92 -14.48 -18.56
N ASP A 32 2.61 -14.40 -17.26
CA ASP A 32 2.39 -15.54 -16.36
C ASP A 32 0.98 -16.16 -16.49
N GLY A 33 0.15 -15.66 -17.42
CA GLY A 33 -1.19 -16.18 -17.69
C GLY A 33 -2.26 -15.74 -16.68
N ILE A 34 -2.00 -14.68 -15.90
CA ILE A 34 -3.00 -14.03 -15.06
C ILE A 34 -3.88 -13.15 -15.94
N THR A 35 -5.19 -13.34 -15.86
CA THR A 35 -6.17 -12.63 -16.69
C THR A 35 -7.08 -11.70 -15.88
N VAL A 36 -7.15 -11.91 -14.57
CA VAL A 36 -7.89 -11.08 -13.63
C VAL A 36 -7.08 -10.96 -12.35
N THR A 37 -6.96 -9.75 -11.84
CA THR A 37 -6.26 -9.44 -10.59
C THR A 37 -7.18 -8.64 -9.68
N ALA A 38 -7.34 -9.09 -8.43
CA ALA A 38 -7.94 -8.27 -7.38
C ALA A 38 -6.84 -7.43 -6.72
N CYS A 39 -6.92 -6.11 -6.90
CA CYS A 39 -5.98 -5.18 -6.30
C CYS A 39 -6.38 -4.90 -4.85
N HIS A 40 -5.45 -5.05 -3.91
CA HIS A 40 -5.65 -4.62 -2.53
C HIS A 40 -4.70 -3.47 -2.24
N ALA A 41 -5.25 -2.33 -1.81
CA ALA A 41 -4.46 -1.26 -1.22
C ALA A 41 -4.25 -1.61 0.25
N ALA A 42 -2.99 -1.81 0.67
CA ALA A 42 -2.73 -1.93 2.10
C ALA A 42 -3.10 -0.59 2.77
N HIS A 43 -4.13 -0.60 3.61
CA HIS A 43 -4.44 0.56 4.43
C HIS A 43 -3.33 0.73 5.47
N ASP A 44 -2.41 1.67 5.25
CA ASP A 44 -1.62 2.17 6.36
C ASP A 44 -2.58 2.89 7.33
N ALA A 45 -2.87 2.21 8.45
CA ALA A 45 -3.70 2.74 9.51
C ALA A 45 -3.12 4.04 10.12
N GLY A 46 -1.81 4.28 9.97
CA GLY A 46 -1.14 5.52 10.33
C GLY A 46 -1.54 6.69 9.43
N LEU A 47 -1.52 6.50 8.11
CA LEU A 47 -1.87 7.54 7.14
C LEU A 47 -3.35 7.94 7.23
N LEU A 48 -4.25 6.97 7.43
CA LEU A 48 -5.68 7.23 7.64
C LEU A 48 -5.93 7.98 8.95
N ARG A 49 -5.13 7.72 10.00
CA ARG A 49 -5.22 8.43 11.28
C ARG A 49 -4.86 9.90 11.14
N GLU A 50 -3.83 10.22 10.36
CA GLU A 50 -3.44 11.59 10.06
C GLU A 50 -4.50 12.30 9.21
N HIS A 51 -4.96 11.68 8.12
CA HIS A 51 -5.96 12.28 7.22
C HIS A 51 -7.35 12.45 7.87
N LEU A 52 -7.79 11.51 8.73
CA LEU A 52 -9.09 11.60 9.39
C LEU A 52 -9.08 12.42 10.68
N GLY A 53 -7.93 12.99 11.09
CA GLY A 53 -7.80 13.76 12.33
C GLY A 53 -8.20 12.97 13.59
N ARG A 54 -8.19 11.63 13.53
CA ARG A 54 -8.67 10.76 14.60
C ARG A 54 -7.57 10.59 15.65
N ARG A 55 -7.72 11.28 16.79
CA ARG A 55 -6.87 11.02 17.96
C ARG A 55 -6.97 9.55 18.39
N PRO A 56 -5.88 8.91 18.84
CA PRO A 56 -5.93 7.56 19.36
C PRO A 56 -6.90 7.51 20.55
N ARG A 57 -7.92 6.65 20.46
CA ARG A 57 -8.77 6.32 21.61
C ARG A 57 -8.00 5.37 22.50
N GLY A 58 -7.56 5.87 23.65
CA GLY A 58 -6.91 5.07 24.69
C GLY A 58 -5.42 5.40 24.84
N GLY A 59 -5.07 5.92 26.01
CA GLY A 59 -3.71 6.29 26.37
C GLY A 59 -2.78 5.09 26.45
N GLY A 60 -1.74 5.12 25.63
CA GLY A 60 -0.58 4.25 25.69
C GLY A 60 0.45 4.77 24.71
N ARG A 61 1.53 5.39 25.20
CA ARG A 61 2.64 5.87 24.35
C ARG A 61 3.31 4.66 23.69
N PRO A 62 3.78 4.77 22.44
CA PRO A 62 5.02 4.10 22.10
C PRO A 62 6.08 5.06 21.56
N ALA A 63 7.26 4.89 22.16
CA ALA A 63 8.61 5.05 21.64
C ALA A 63 8.93 6.24 20.71
N GLY A 64 9.61 7.23 21.30
CA GLY A 64 10.88 7.72 20.77
C GLY A 64 10.88 8.26 19.35
N ARG A 65 10.41 9.50 19.16
CA ARG A 65 10.89 10.34 18.06
C ARG A 65 12.32 10.73 18.38
N ALA A 66 13.29 9.97 17.88
CA ALA A 66 14.68 10.35 17.89
C ALA A 66 14.89 11.52 16.92
N ARG A 67 15.23 12.67 17.52
CA ARG A 67 16.12 13.74 17.05
C ARG A 67 15.99 14.21 15.59
N GLN A 68 15.49 15.43 15.41
CA GLN A 68 16.08 16.37 14.45
C GLN A 68 16.72 17.49 15.27
N GLY A 69 18.05 17.51 15.22
CA GLY A 69 18.93 18.60 15.60
C GLY A 69 19.95 18.76 14.49
#